data_AF-A0A2P7BPZ7-F1
#
_entry.id   AF-A0A2P7BPZ7-F1
#
_cell.length_a   1.000
_cell.length_b   1.000
_cell.length_c   1.000
_cell.angle_alpha   90.00
_cell.angle_beta   90.00
_cell.angle_gamma   90.00
#
_symmetry.space_group_name_H-M   'P 1'
#
loop_
_entity.id
_entity.type
_entity.pdbx_description
1 polymer ?
#
loop_
_entity_poly.entity_id
_entity_poly.type
_entity_poly.pdbx_seq_one_letter_code
_entity_poly.pdbx_strand_id
1 'polypeptide(L)' 'MSVAELTPPEHEHSDIVEEAARFYATTPRDYNQPGVVVLRERFGLTALQACEALRMAQLIKARSL' A
#
# COMPACT_ATOMS: atom_id res chain seq x y z
N MET A 1 8.84 -32.67 -6.64
CA MET A 1 8.18 -31.50 -6.03
C MET A 1 8.76 -30.27 -6.71
N SER A 2 8.07 -29.76 -7.73
CA SER A 2 8.49 -28.57 -8.47
C SER A 2 8.24 -27.33 -7.62
N VAL A 3 9.31 -26.68 -7.20
CA VAL A 3 9.27 -25.36 -6.56
C VAL A 3 8.81 -24.40 -7.66
N ALA A 4 7.62 -23.84 -7.52
CA ALA A 4 7.12 -22.84 -8.45
C ALA A 4 8.03 -21.60 -8.33
N GLU A 5 8.88 -21.37 -9.34
CA GLU A 5 9.55 -20.08 -9.52
C GLU A 5 8.47 -19.04 -9.82
N LEU A 6 8.05 -18.31 -8.78
CA LEU A 6 7.13 -17.19 -8.90
C LEU A 6 7.85 -16.03 -9.61
N THR A 7 7.52 -15.82 -10.88
CA THR A 7 8.09 -14.75 -11.71
C THR A 7 7.77 -13.35 -11.18
N PRO A 8 8.54 -12.31 -11.57
CA PRO A 8 8.59 -10.98 -10.95
C PRO A 8 7.30 -10.14 -10.80
N PRO A 9 6.26 -10.19 -11.67
CA PRO A 9 5.20 -9.19 -11.63
C PRO A 9 4.33 -9.25 -10.36
N GLU A 10 4.20 -10.43 -9.75
CA GLU A 10 3.42 -10.58 -8.51
C GLU A 10 4.12 -9.90 -7.31
N HIS A 11 5.45 -9.92 -7.26
CA HIS A 11 6.22 -9.22 -6.23
C HIS A 11 6.24 -7.71 -6.45
N GLU A 12 6.40 -7.24 -7.68
CA GLU A 12 6.39 -5.80 -8.00
C GLU A 12 5.07 -5.12 -7.56
N HIS A 13 3.94 -5.82 -7.72
CA HIS A 13 2.65 -5.34 -7.25
C HIS A 13 2.51 -5.34 -5.72
N SER A 14 3.15 -6.28 -5.03
CA SER A 14 3.19 -6.30 -3.56
C SER A 14 4.03 -5.16 -3.01
N ASP A 15 5.19 -4.90 -3.63
CA ASP A 15 6.16 -3.90 -3.17
C ASP A 15 5.59 -2.47 -3.20
N ILE A 16 4.87 -2.10 -4.26
CA ILE A 16 4.30 -0.75 -4.39
C ILE A 16 3.16 -0.49 -3.40
N VAL A 17 2.41 -1.54 -3.03
CA VAL A 17 1.30 -1.45 -2.05
C VAL A 17 1.87 -1.34 -0.64
N GLU A 18 2.93 -2.09 -0.31
CA GLU A 18 3.64 -1.93 0.96
C GLU A 18 4.26 -0.54 1.12
N GLU A 19 4.86 -0.02 0.05
CA GLU A 19 5.46 1.32 0.09
C GLU A 19 4.40 2.41 0.27
N ALA A 20 3.28 2.31 -0.45
CA ALA A 20 2.13 3.18 -0.25
C ALA A 20 1.59 3.12 1.19
N ALA A 21 1.56 1.93 1.80
CA ALA A 21 1.15 1.75 3.18
C ALA A 21 2.11 2.40 4.18
N ARG A 22 3.43 2.21 4.00
CA ARG A 22 4.47 2.87 4.81
C ARG A 22 4.35 4.39 4.71
N PHE A 23 4.26 4.92 3.49
CA PHE A 23 4.04 6.34 3.25
C PHE A 23 2.80 6.87 3.99
N TYR A 24 1.65 6.20 3.87
CA TYR A 24 0.41 6.63 4.52
C TYR A 24 0.44 6.48 6.04
N ALA A 25 1.26 5.56 6.55
CA ALA A 25 1.43 5.33 7.98
C ALA A 25 2.25 6.44 8.64
N THR A 26 3.31 6.90 7.98
CA THR A 26 4.33 7.77 8.58
C THR A 26 4.20 9.24 8.15
N THR A 27 3.51 9.52 7.04
CA THR A 27 3.38 10.88 6.53
C THR A 27 2.22 11.62 7.21
N PRO A 28 2.47 12.79 7.82
CA PRO A 28 1.40 13.67 8.29
C PRO A 28 0.48 14.02 7.13
N ARG A 29 -0.82 13.82 7.31
CA ARG A 29 -1.80 13.93 6.23
C ARG A 29 -2.72 15.12 6.45
N ASP A 30 -2.91 15.88 5.38
CA ASP A 30 -4.03 16.81 5.27
C ASP A 30 -5.32 16.02 4.96
N TYR A 31 -6.36 16.22 5.76
CA TYR A 31 -7.63 15.49 5.64
C TYR A 31 -8.50 15.97 4.48
N ASN A 32 -8.02 16.94 3.71
CA ASN A 32 -8.73 17.54 2.57
C ASN A 32 -8.99 16.59 1.38
N GLN A 33 -8.30 15.45 1.27
CA GLN A 33 -8.47 14.53 0.13
C GLN A 33 -8.58 13.06 0.57
N PRO A 34 -9.52 12.23 0.08
CA PRO A 34 -9.67 10.84 0.52
C PRO A 34 -8.41 9.99 0.33
N GLY A 35 -8.13 9.08 1.27
CA GLY A 35 -6.91 8.25 1.26
C GLY A 35 -6.74 7.43 -0.02
N VAL A 36 -7.83 6.85 -0.53
CA VAL A 36 -7.83 6.10 -1.79
C VAL A 36 -7.37 6.98 -2.95
N VAL A 37 -7.85 8.23 -3.04
CA VAL A 37 -7.48 9.15 -4.13
C VAL A 37 -6.00 9.48 -4.05
N VAL A 38 -5.50 9.83 -2.85
CA VAL A 38 -4.08 10.15 -2.63
C VAL A 38 -3.16 9.01 -3.09
N LEU A 39 -3.47 7.77 -2.71
CA LEU A 39 -2.62 6.63 -3.05
C LEU A 39 -2.68 6.27 -4.53
N ARG A 40 -3.86 6.39 -5.16
CA ARG A 40 -4.01 6.19 -6.61
C ARG A 40 -3.20 7.22 -7.40
N GLU A 41 -3.33 8.50 -7.07
CA GLU A 41 -2.65 9.58 -7.78
C GLU A 41 -1.12 9.55 -7.58
N ARG A 42 -0.66 9.19 -6.38
CA ARG A 42 0.77 9.20 -6.04
C ARG A 42 1.53 7.96 -6.50
N PHE A 43 0.93 6.79 -6.41
CA PHE A 43 1.60 5.50 -6.63
C PHE A 43 1.07 4.75 -7.86
N GLY A 44 0.07 5.28 -8.57
CA GLY A 44 -0.54 4.61 -9.73
C GLY A 44 -1.35 3.37 -9.37
N LEU A 45 -1.77 3.23 -8.11
CA LEU A 45 -2.51 2.06 -7.64
C LEU A 45 -3.91 1.97 -8.26
N THR A 46 -4.41 0.75 -8.38
CA THR A 46 -5.86 0.51 -8.53
C THR A 46 -6.60 0.87 -7.24
N ALA A 47 -7.94 0.95 -7.29
CA ALA A 47 -8.75 1.20 -6.10
C ALA A 47 -8.58 0.08 -5.06
N LEU A 48 -8.48 -1.17 -5.51
CA LEU A 48 -8.31 -2.34 -4.63
C LEU A 48 -6.96 -2.26 -3.89
N GLN A 49 -5.87 -2.04 -4.63
CA GLN A 49 -4.53 -1.88 -4.07
C GLN A 49 -4.45 -0.70 -3.09
N ALA A 50 -5.12 0.42 -3.39
CA ALA A 50 -5.18 1.55 -2.47
C ALA A 50 -5.92 1.20 -1.16
N CYS A 51 -7.01 0.43 -1.23
CA CYS A 51 -7.70 -0.06 -0.04
C CYS A 51 -6.84 -1.02 0.79
N GLU A 52 -6.07 -1.90 0.15
CA GLU A 52 -5.11 -2.78 0.81
C GLU A 52 -4.00 -1.99 1.51
N ALA A 53 -3.41 -1.02 0.82
CA ALA A 53 -2.39 -0.13 1.39
C ALA A 53 -2.94 0.64 2.61
N LEU A 54 -4.19 1.12 2.56
CA LEU A 54 -4.84 1.77 3.70
C LEU A 54 -5.02 0.82 4.88
N ARG A 55 -5.48 -0.42 4.64
CA ARG A 55 -5.59 -1.44 5.70
C ARG A 55 -4.22 -1.69 6.34
N MET A 56 -3.18 -1.89 5.54
CA MET A 56 -1.82 -2.11 6.03
C MET A 56 -1.30 -0.90 6.82
N ALA A 57 -1.54 0.31 6.36
CA ALA A 57 -1.15 1.52 7.07
C ALA A 57 -1.78 1.60 8.47
N GLN A 58 -3.05 1.17 8.62
CA GLN A 58 -3.68 1.11 9.94
C GLN A 58 -3.05 0.04 10.84
N LEU A 59 -2.66 -1.11 10.30
CA LEU A 59 -1.93 -2.13 11.05
C LEU A 59 -0.55 -1.64 11.50
N ILE A 60 0.17 -0.91 10.63
CA ILE A 60 1.46 -0.29 10.98
C ILE A 60 1.26 0.69 12.15
N LYS A 61 0.26 1.58 12.06
CA LYS A 61 -0.05 2.53 13.13
C LYS A 61 -0.40 1.82 14.44
N ALA A 62 -1.26 0.81 14.38
CA ALA A 62 -1.70 0.06 15.56
C ALA A 62 -0.57 -0.71 16.27
N ARG A 63 0.45 -1.14 15.54
CA ARG A 63 1.64 -1.82 16.10
C ARG A 63 2.71 -0.86 16.62
N SER A 64 2.61 0.42 16.28
CA SER A 64 3.59 1.46 16.62
C SER A 64 3.16 2.31 17.83
N LEU A 65 1.99 2.02 18.40
CA LEU A 65 1.41 2.63 19.60
C LEU A 65 1.51 1.65 20.77
#